data_AF-U1QLX3-F1
#
_entry.id   AF-U1QLX3-F1
#
_cell.length_a   1.000
_cell.length_b   1.000
_cell.length_c   1.000
_cell.angle_alpha   90.00
_cell.angle_beta   90.00
_cell.angle_gamma   90.00
#
_symmetry.space_group_name_H-M   'P 1'
#
loop_
_entity.id
_entity.type
_entity.pdbx_description
1 polymer ?
#
loop_
_entity_poly.entity_id
_entity_poly.type
_entity_poly.pdbx_seq_one_letter_code
_entity_poly.pdbx_strand_id
1 'polypeptide(L)'
;MPTTRERIHNHVREHPGVHFNEIGRALGIATGQTQYHLRRLLNDETIDSRSIVGRTHYYPDSFDPWEQRALALLRRETAREILLSLLETGTQSAPELTDEIGIARSTLSWHLSNLRGRRAN
;
A
#
# COMPACT_ATOMS: atom_id res chain seq x y z
N MET A 1 -18.55 20.93 -9.07
CA MET A 1 -17.33 20.73 -8.26
C MET A 1 -17.55 19.51 -7.39
N PRO A 2 -16.61 18.54 -7.35
CA PRO A 2 -16.78 17.34 -6.54
C PRO A 2 -16.80 17.70 -5.05
N THR A 3 -17.66 17.02 -4.30
CA THR A 3 -17.73 17.08 -2.83
C THR A 3 -16.42 16.61 -2.19
N THR A 4 -16.16 17.00 -0.94
CA THR A 4 -14.99 16.51 -0.19
C THR A 4 -14.91 14.99 -0.15
N ARG A 5 -16.06 14.31 -0.03
CA ARG A 5 -16.14 12.84 -0.02
C ARG A 5 -15.72 12.25 -1.38
N GLU A 6 -16.22 12.78 -2.49
CA GLU A 6 -15.82 12.33 -3.83
C GLU A 6 -14.33 12.58 -4.09
N ARG A 7 -13.80 13.71 -3.60
CA ARG A 7 -12.36 14.01 -3.68
C ARG A 7 -11.52 12.99 -2.92
N ILE A 8 -11.94 12.59 -1.72
CA ILE A 8 -11.24 11.56 -0.93
C ILE A 8 -11.33 10.20 -1.62
N HIS A 9 -12.52 9.80 -2.06
CA HIS A 9 -12.73 8.54 -2.77
C HIS A 9 -11.85 8.45 -4.02
N ASN A 10 -11.86 9.48 -4.88
CA ASN A 10 -11.02 9.53 -6.07
C ASN A 10 -9.53 9.49 -5.73
N HIS A 11 -9.11 10.20 -4.68
CA HIS A 11 -7.72 10.19 -4.25
C HIS A 11 -7.27 8.80 -3.78
N VAL A 12 -8.09 8.07 -3.03
CA VAL A 12 -7.82 6.67 -2.64
C VAL A 12 -7.76 5.76 -3.87
N ARG A 13 -8.60 6.01 -4.88
CA ARG A 13 -8.58 5.28 -6.16
C ARG A 13 -7.32 5.50 -6.98
N GLU A 14 -6.84 6.73 -7.02
CA GLU A 14 -5.60 7.10 -7.72
C GLU A 14 -4.34 6.72 -6.95
N HIS A 15 -4.44 6.61 -5.61
CA HIS A 15 -3.33 6.30 -4.73
C HIS A 15 -3.67 5.15 -3.75
N PRO A 16 -3.88 3.91 -4.24
CA PRO A 16 -4.13 2.77 -3.36
C PRO A 16 -3.02 2.59 -2.32
N GLY A 17 -3.42 2.36 -1.07
CA GLY A 17 -2.53 2.23 0.08
C GLY A 17 -2.14 3.56 0.73
N VAL A 18 -2.72 4.68 0.31
CA VAL A 18 -2.47 6.01 0.92
C VAL A 18 -2.81 6.03 2.41
N HIS A 19 -2.03 6.77 3.20
CA HIS A 19 -2.28 6.94 4.63
C HIS A 19 -3.21 8.12 4.94
N PHE A 20 -3.88 8.07 6.09
CA PHE A 20 -4.77 9.13 6.58
C PHE A 20 -4.15 10.54 6.49
N ASN A 21 -2.93 10.71 7.01
CA ASN A 21 -2.24 11.99 7.02
C ASN A 21 -1.80 12.46 5.63
N GLU A 22 -1.61 11.55 4.68
CA GLU A 22 -1.31 11.92 3.28
C GLU A 22 -2.57 12.45 2.60
N ILE A 23 -3.73 11.81 2.79
CA ILE A 23 -5.01 12.27 2.23
C ILE A 23 -5.31 13.71 2.65
N GLY A 24 -5.22 13.99 3.95
CA GLY A 24 -5.52 15.32 4.49
C GLY A 24 -4.60 16.40 3.91
N ARG A 25 -3.30 16.10 3.81
CA ARG A 25 -2.29 17.01 3.24
C ARG A 25 -2.49 17.21 1.73
N ALA A 26 -2.68 16.13 0.97
CA ALA A 26 -2.83 16.17 -0.48
C ALA A 26 -4.09 16.93 -0.92
N LEU A 27 -5.19 16.81 -0.16
CA LEU A 27 -6.46 17.42 -0.51
C LEU A 27 -6.71 18.76 0.19
N GLY A 28 -5.82 19.20 1.08
CA GLY A 28 -5.98 20.45 1.83
C GLY A 28 -7.22 20.48 2.71
N ILE A 29 -7.57 19.35 3.33
CA ILE A 29 -8.79 19.17 4.14
C ILE A 29 -8.43 19.00 5.62
N ALA A 30 -9.29 19.51 6.50
CA ALA A 30 -9.08 19.41 7.95
C ALA A 30 -9.13 17.95 8.43
N THR A 31 -8.39 17.63 9.49
CA THR A 31 -8.32 16.28 10.10
C THR A 31 -9.71 15.71 10.40
N GLY A 32 -10.58 16.47 11.06
CA GLY A 32 -11.92 16.02 11.40
C GLY A 32 -12.80 15.74 10.17
N GLN A 33 -12.65 16.53 9.11
CA GLN A 33 -13.35 16.29 7.84
C GLN A 33 -12.81 15.02 7.17
N THR A 34 -11.49 14.82 7.14
CA THR A 34 -10.86 13.60 6.61
C THR A 34 -11.39 12.36 7.33
N GLN A 35 -11.42 12.38 8.66
CA GLN A 35 -11.93 11.29 9.48
C GLN A 35 -13.41 11.01 9.22
N TYR A 36 -14.24 12.05 9.20
CA TYR A 36 -15.68 11.92 8.96
C TYR A 36 -15.98 11.27 7.60
N HIS A 37 -15.37 11.78 6.54
CA HIS A 37 -15.63 11.29 5.18
C HIS A 37 -15.05 9.90 4.94
N LEU A 38 -13.85 9.58 5.47
CA LEU A 38 -13.31 8.22 5.40
C LEU A 38 -14.19 7.22 6.13
N ARG A 39 -14.69 7.55 7.32
CA ARG A 39 -15.61 6.68 8.06
C ARG A 39 -16.90 6.43 7.28
N ARG A 40 -17.45 7.45 6.61
CA ARG A 40 -18.59 7.30 5.70
C ARG A 40 -18.27 6.34 4.56
N LEU A 41 -17.16 6.56 3.84
CA LEU A 41 -16.77 5.71 2.70
C LEU A 41 -16.53 4.26 3.09
N LEU A 42 -15.93 4.00 4.27
CA LEU A 42 -15.76 2.66 4.83
C LEU A 42 -17.10 2.01 5.19
N ASN A 43 -18.01 2.76 5.82
CA ASN A 43 -19.34 2.26 6.14
C ASN A 43 -20.19 1.98 4.89
N ASP A 44 -19.97 2.75 3.83
CA ASP A 44 -20.62 2.58 2.54
C ASP A 44 -19.94 1.47 1.69
N GLU A 45 -18.90 0.80 2.22
CA GLU A 45 -18.11 -0.27 1.57
C GLU A 45 -17.49 0.13 0.21
N THR A 46 -17.38 1.43 -0.06
CA THR A 46 -16.78 1.97 -1.31
C THR A 46 -15.25 2.05 -1.26
N ILE A 47 -14.67 1.93 -0.07
CA ILE A 47 -13.23 1.79 0.15
C ILE A 47 -13.00 0.79 1.27
N ASP A 48 -11.80 0.23 1.30
CA ASP A 48 -11.31 -0.65 2.34
C ASP A 48 -10.19 0.00 3.15
N SER A 49 -9.94 -0.54 4.34
CA SER A 49 -8.78 -0.17 5.14
C SER A 49 -8.06 -1.38 5.73
N ARG A 50 -6.74 -1.27 5.86
CA ARG A 50 -5.91 -2.31 6.49
C ARG A 50 -4.78 -1.73 7.31
N SER A 51 -4.60 -2.28 8.51
CA SER A 51 -3.43 -1.99 9.35
C SER A 51 -2.29 -2.92 8.97
N ILE A 52 -1.20 -2.36 8.46
CA ILE A 52 0.01 -3.09 8.04
C ILE A 52 1.21 -2.37 8.62
N VAL A 53 2.06 -3.10 9.37
CA VAL A 53 3.29 -2.57 10.00
C VAL A 53 3.02 -1.26 10.78
N GLY A 54 1.93 -1.25 11.56
CA GLY A 54 1.59 -0.13 12.45
C GLY A 54 0.98 1.09 11.75
N ARG A 55 0.62 1.02 10.47
CA ARG A 55 -0.05 2.11 9.74
C ARG A 55 -1.33 1.63 9.07
N THR A 56 -2.37 2.46 9.13
CA THR A 56 -3.59 2.26 8.35
C THR A 56 -3.38 2.74 6.91
N HIS A 57 -3.77 1.89 5.99
CA HIS A 57 -3.73 2.11 4.55
C HIS A 57 -5.15 2.02 4.01
N TYR A 58 -5.53 2.90 3.09
CA TYR A 58 -6.84 2.91 2.45
C TYR A 58 -6.74 2.46 1.00
N TYR A 59 -7.70 1.66 0.56
CA TYR A 59 -7.74 1.05 -0.77
C TYR A 59 -9.12 1.20 -1.39
N PRO A 60 -9.24 1.19 -2.72
CA PRO A 60 -10.51 0.88 -3.37
C PRO A 60 -11.01 -0.50 -2.96
N ASP A 61 -12.33 -0.66 -2.96
CA ASP A 61 -13.04 -1.93 -2.74
C ASP A 61 -12.65 -3.04 -3.73
N SER A 62 -12.11 -2.66 -4.90
CA SER A 62 -11.64 -3.59 -5.93
C SER A 62 -10.35 -4.34 -5.60
N PHE A 63 -9.64 -3.97 -4.52
CA PHE A 63 -8.36 -4.60 -4.16
C PHE A 63 -8.57 -5.72 -3.15
N ASP A 64 -8.13 -6.92 -3.50
CA ASP A 64 -8.27 -8.06 -2.60
C ASP A 64 -7.28 -7.97 -1.40
N PRO A 65 -7.51 -8.74 -0.33
CA PRO A 65 -6.65 -8.77 0.85
C PRO A 65 -5.15 -8.96 0.57
N TRP A 66 -4.79 -9.77 -0.44
CA TRP A 66 -3.41 -10.02 -0.81
C TRP A 66 -2.82 -8.82 -1.55
N GLU A 67 -3.54 -8.26 -2.52
CA GLU A 67 -3.11 -7.07 -3.28
C GLU A 67 -2.89 -5.88 -2.34
N GLN A 68 -3.81 -5.65 -1.40
CA GLN A 68 -3.67 -4.64 -0.35
C GLN A 68 -2.38 -4.83 0.45
N ARG A 69 -2.04 -6.08 0.80
CA ARG A 69 -0.82 -6.39 1.56
C ARG A 69 0.43 -6.18 0.72
N ALA A 70 0.43 -6.63 -0.53
CA ALA A 70 1.54 -6.45 -1.44
C ALA A 70 1.83 -4.96 -1.67
N LEU A 71 0.81 -4.15 -1.96
CA LEU A 71 0.95 -2.71 -2.18
C LEU A 71 1.46 -1.96 -0.96
N ALA A 72 0.95 -2.25 0.24
CA ALA A 72 1.46 -1.63 1.47
C ALA A 72 2.96 -1.86 1.67
N LEU A 73 3.44 -3.06 1.29
CA LEU A 73 4.84 -3.41 1.42
C LEU A 73 5.66 -2.70 0.35
N LEU A 74 5.20 -2.70 -0.91
CA LEU A 74 5.89 -2.06 -2.03
C LEU A 74 5.99 -0.52 -1.89
N ARG A 75 5.08 0.13 -1.15
CA ARG A 75 5.25 1.56 -0.82
C ARG A 75 6.46 1.84 0.10
N ARG A 76 7.08 0.81 0.70
CA ARG A 76 8.35 0.97 1.42
C ARG A 76 9.50 0.91 0.42
N GLU A 77 10.37 1.92 0.49
CA GLU A 77 11.55 2.10 -0.35
C GLU A 77 12.34 0.79 -0.54
N THR A 78 12.65 0.10 0.55
CA THR A 78 13.36 -1.19 0.53
C THR A 78 12.62 -2.31 -0.22
N ALA A 79 11.30 -2.43 -0.07
CA ALA A 79 10.55 -3.48 -0.77
C ALA A 79 10.43 -3.18 -2.27
N ARG A 80 10.35 -1.89 -2.61
CA ARG A 80 10.36 -1.40 -3.99
C ARG A 80 11.71 -1.67 -4.64
N GLU A 81 12.81 -1.41 -3.96
CA GLU A 81 14.17 -1.71 -4.42
C GLU A 81 14.35 -3.21 -4.69
N ILE A 82 13.87 -4.08 -3.79
CA ILE A 82 13.84 -5.54 -4.01
C ILE A 82 13.09 -5.91 -5.28
N LEU A 83 11.91 -5.32 -5.51
CA LEU A 83 11.11 -5.63 -6.70
C LEU A 83 11.75 -5.09 -7.98
N LEU A 84 12.29 -3.86 -7.96
CA LEU A 84 12.95 -3.23 -9.10
C LEU A 84 14.20 -4.01 -9.51
N SER A 85 15.05 -4.37 -8.54
CA SER A 85 16.24 -5.19 -8.79
C SER A 85 15.84 -6.52 -9.44
N LEU A 86 14.86 -7.25 -8.87
CA LEU A 86 14.34 -8.49 -9.48
C LEU A 86 13.74 -8.31 -10.89
N LEU A 87 13.13 -7.16 -11.20
CA LEU A 87 12.57 -6.87 -12.53
C LEU A 87 13.66 -6.50 -13.56
N GLU A 88 14.75 -5.87 -13.13
CA GLU A 88 15.84 -5.40 -13.99
C GLU A 88 16.84 -6.51 -14.34
N THR A 89 17.19 -7.39 -13.40
CA THR A 89 18.21 -8.45 -13.57
C THR A 89 17.62 -9.86 -13.69
N GLY A 90 16.31 -10.04 -13.49
CA GLY A 90 15.66 -11.34 -13.58
C GLY A 90 15.89 -12.22 -12.35
N THR A 91 16.17 -13.53 -12.55
CA THR A 91 16.40 -14.47 -11.44
C THR A 91 17.76 -14.24 -10.77
N GLN A 92 17.81 -13.35 -9.77
CA GLN A 92 18.95 -13.21 -8.87
C GLN A 92 18.83 -14.13 -7.65
N SER A 93 19.97 -14.56 -7.11
CA SER A 93 20.00 -15.32 -5.86
C SER A 93 19.82 -14.41 -4.64
N ALA A 94 19.27 -14.95 -3.55
CA ALA A 94 19.06 -14.19 -2.32
C ALA A 94 20.32 -13.48 -1.75
N PRO A 95 21.55 -14.04 -1.80
CA PRO A 95 22.76 -13.31 -1.38
C PRO A 95 23.08 -12.09 -2.25
N GLU A 96 23.02 -12.24 -3.57
CA GLU A 96 23.33 -11.15 -4.52
C GLU A 96 22.38 -9.97 -4.29
N LEU A 97 21.09 -10.27 -4.11
CA LEU A 97 20.05 -9.28 -3.86
C LEU A 97 20.19 -8.59 -2.49
N THR A 98 20.65 -9.30 -1.45
CA THR A 98 20.90 -8.67 -0.14
C THR A 98 22.10 -7.73 -0.16
N ASP A 99 23.14 -8.08 -0.91
CA ASP A 99 24.37 -7.29 -1.03
C ASP A 99 24.15 -6.04 -1.90
N GLU A 100 23.36 -6.16 -2.96
CA GLU A 100 22.99 -5.05 -3.86
C GLU A 100 22.11 -3.99 -3.16
N ILE A 101 21.14 -4.44 -2.36
CA ILE A 101 20.16 -3.55 -1.71
C ILE A 101 20.61 -3.14 -0.30
N GLY A 102 21.61 -3.81 0.27
CA GLY A 102 22.12 -3.53 1.61
C GLY A 102 21.18 -3.94 2.74
N ILE A 103 20.47 -5.06 2.59
CA ILE A 103 19.48 -5.53 3.57
C ILE A 103 19.80 -6.90 4.14
N ALA A 104 19.39 -7.14 5.39
CA ALA A 104 19.49 -8.47 6.00
C ALA A 104 18.63 -9.50 5.25
N ARG A 105 19.13 -10.73 5.14
CA ARG A 105 18.41 -11.86 4.53
C ARG A 105 17.06 -12.15 5.18
N SER A 106 16.92 -11.92 6.49
CA SER A 106 15.64 -12.06 7.21
C SER A 106 14.59 -11.05 6.72
N THR A 107 15.01 -9.81 6.46
CA THR A 107 14.17 -8.75 5.86
C THR A 107 13.72 -9.15 4.47
N LEU A 108 14.65 -9.61 3.62
CA LEU A 108 14.33 -10.10 2.28
C LEU A 108 13.35 -11.29 2.32
N SER A 109 13.60 -12.28 3.18
CA SER A 109 12.74 -13.46 3.33
C SER A 109 11.32 -13.10 3.79
N TRP A 110 11.19 -12.15 4.71
CA TRP A 110 9.89 -11.62 5.15
C TRP A 110 9.14 -10.91 4.02
N HIS A 111 9.84 -10.07 3.23
CA HIS A 111 9.25 -9.41 2.06
C HIS A 111 8.78 -10.43 1.02
N LEU A 112 9.63 -11.40 0.66
CA LEU A 112 9.30 -12.45 -0.31
C LEU A 112 8.15 -13.33 0.17
N SER A 113 8.12 -13.70 1.46
CA SER A 113 7.03 -14.50 2.03
C SER A 113 5.68 -13.78 1.98
N ASN A 114 5.66 -12.47 2.19
CA ASN A 114 4.44 -11.67 2.04
C ASN A 114 4.04 -11.47 0.57
N LEU A 115 4.99 -11.46 -0.37
CA LEU A 115 4.71 -11.31 -1.81
C LEU A 115 4.28 -12.62 -2.48
N ARG A 116 4.67 -13.79 -1.95
CA ARG A 116 4.34 -15.14 -2.48
C ARG A 116 2.88 -15.57 -2.29
N GLY A 117 1.92 -14.64 -2.38
CA GLY A 117 0.49 -14.98 -2.30
C GLY A 117 0.16 -16.13 -3.23
N ARG A 118 -0.47 -17.18 -2.67
CA ARG A 118 -1.04 -18.26 -3.47
C ARG A 118 -2.02 -17.61 -4.44
N ARG A 119 -1.74 -17.70 -5.75
CA ARG A 119 -2.78 -17.54 -6.77
C ARG A 119 -3.88 -18.53 -6.38
N ALA A 120 -4.98 -18.02 -5.83
CA ALA A 120 -6.20 -18.80 -5.79
C ALA A 120 -6.62 -18.99 -7.24
N ASN A 121 -6.59 -20.25 -7.66
CA ASN A 121 -7.11 -20.75 -8.93
C ASN A 121 -8.62 -20.50 -9.00
#